data_AF-A0A0B9H5U9-F1
#
_entry.id   AF-A0A0B9H5U9-F1
#
_cell.length_a   1.000
_cell.length_b   1.000
_cell.length_c   1.000
_cell.angle_alpha   90.00
_cell.angle_beta   90.00
_cell.angle_gamma   90.00
#
_symmetry.space_group_name_H-M   'P 1'
#
loop_
_entity.id
_entity.type
_entity.pdbx_description
1 polymer ?
#
loop_
_entity_poly.entity_id
_entity_poly.type
_entity_poly.pdbx_seq_one_letter_code
_entity_poly.pdbx_strand_id
1 'polypeptide(L)'
;MYFRLIRPSAPDFLAHLDQIKPAFAGSDTPKAEFDEVKSIVRAKEASFYLLTGKGIKLWFISRVQDGRYHIIAMTGRGLGEAASHIIDRVAACGYGAITYHTYRKGMRRILDKFGFKQV
;
A
#
# COMPACT_ATOMS: atom_id res chain seq x y z
N MET A 1 11.09 -7.52 -11.02
CA MET A 1 10.03 -6.66 -10.45
C MET A 1 10.69 -5.42 -9.86
N TYR A 2 10.07 -4.25 -9.89
CA TYR A 2 10.72 -2.98 -9.55
C TYR A 2 9.89 -2.14 -8.59
N PHE A 3 10.49 -1.75 -7.46
CA PHE A 3 9.91 -0.82 -6.50
C PHE A 3 10.41 0.59 -6.77
N ARG A 4 9.50 1.51 -7.08
CA ARG A 4 9.77 2.95 -7.17
C ARG A 4 9.17 3.65 -5.96
N LEU A 5 10.00 4.31 -5.15
CA LEU A 5 9.51 5.28 -4.17
C LEU A 5 9.07 6.56 -4.92
N ILE A 6 7.80 6.92 -4.78
CA ILE A 6 7.24 8.15 -5.33
C ILE A 6 7.40 9.24 -4.27
N ARG A 7 8.33 10.16 -4.51
CA ARG A 7 8.59 11.28 -3.58
C ARG A 7 7.52 12.36 -3.73
N PRO A 8 7.13 13.06 -2.65
CA PRO A 8 6.20 14.20 -2.73
C PRO A 8 6.65 15.32 -3.68
N SER A 9 7.96 15.46 -3.90
CA SER A 9 8.54 16.45 -4.80
C SER A 9 8.59 16.02 -6.27
N ALA A 10 8.17 14.80 -6.61
CA ALA A 10 8.20 14.32 -7.98
C ALA A 10 7.13 15.01 -8.84
N PRO A 11 7.41 15.39 -10.10
CA PRO A 11 6.42 16.05 -10.97
C PRO A 11 5.15 15.23 -11.18
N ASP A 12 5.26 13.90 -11.17
CA ASP A 12 4.18 12.94 -11.35
C ASP A 12 3.50 12.51 -10.03
N PHE A 13 3.86 13.11 -8.90
CA PHE A 13 3.34 12.74 -7.59
C PHE A 13 1.80 12.81 -7.51
N LEU A 14 1.21 13.91 -7.98
CA LEU A 14 -0.24 14.10 -7.96
C LEU A 14 -0.97 13.07 -8.83
N ALA A 15 -0.43 12.79 -10.03
CA ALA A 15 -0.99 11.79 -10.93
C ALA A 15 -0.98 10.40 -10.29
N HIS A 16 0.07 10.06 -9.53
CA HIS A 16 0.12 8.81 -8.78
C HIS A 16 -0.83 8.80 -7.58
N LEU A 17 -0.95 9.89 -6.83
CA LEU A 17 -1.91 10.01 -5.74
C LEU A 17 -3.34 9.77 -6.22
N ASP A 18 -3.72 10.29 -7.40
CA ASP A 18 -5.04 10.04 -7.96
C ASP A 18 -5.32 8.55 -8.21
N GLN A 19 -4.28 7.78 -8.53
CA GLN A 19 -4.42 6.33 -8.71
C GLN A 19 -4.76 5.62 -7.40
N ILE A 20 -4.42 6.17 -6.21
CA ILE A 20 -4.67 5.52 -4.92
C ILE A 20 -6.13 5.61 -4.46
N LYS A 21 -6.90 6.58 -4.98
CA LYS A 21 -8.29 6.86 -4.57
C LYS A 21 -9.21 5.62 -4.50
N PRO A 22 -9.14 4.64 -5.43
CA PRO A 22 -9.98 3.44 -5.34
C PRO A 22 -9.71 2.54 -4.12
N ALA A 23 -8.59 2.72 -3.41
CA ALA A 23 -8.30 1.97 -2.19
C ALA A 23 -9.28 2.32 -1.05
N PHE A 24 -9.83 3.54 -1.06
CA PHE A 24 -10.79 4.05 -0.09
C PHE A 24 -12.25 3.74 -0.47
N ALA A 25 -12.48 3.02 -1.58
CA ALA A 25 -13.82 2.61 -1.98
C ALA A 25 -14.41 1.65 -0.94
N GLY A 26 -15.44 2.10 -0.22
CA GLY A 26 -16.07 1.37 0.88
C GLY A 26 -15.82 1.97 2.27
N SER A 27 -14.99 3.01 2.37
CA SER A 27 -14.92 3.88 3.53
C SER A 27 -16.21 4.71 3.67
N ASP A 28 -16.61 5.05 4.90
CA ASP A 28 -17.72 5.97 5.17
C ASP A 28 -17.34 7.43 4.84
N THR A 29 -16.06 7.78 5.01
CA THR A 29 -15.51 9.13 4.76
C THR A 29 -14.33 9.12 3.78
N PRO A 30 -14.48 8.60 2.54
CA PRO A 30 -13.36 8.27 1.65
C PRO A 30 -12.50 9.49 1.26
N LYS A 31 -13.10 10.68 1.20
CA LYS A 31 -12.37 11.93 0.94
C LYS A 31 -11.48 12.31 2.13
N ALA A 32 -11.99 12.19 3.34
CA ALA A 32 -11.24 12.54 4.55
C ALA A 32 -10.03 11.61 4.72
N GLU A 33 -10.22 10.30 4.56
CA GLU A 33 -9.11 9.34 4.62
C GLU A 33 -8.08 9.56 3.51
N PHE A 34 -8.52 9.85 2.28
CA PHE A 34 -7.60 10.19 1.20
C PHE A 34 -6.78 11.45 1.49
N ASP A 35 -7.42 12.49 2.04
CA ASP A 35 -6.75 13.74 2.41
C ASP A 35 -5.76 13.53 3.58
N GLU A 36 -6.11 12.70 4.56
CA GLU A 36 -5.21 12.29 5.65
C GLU A 36 -3.98 11.55 5.09
N VAL A 37 -4.20 10.53 4.26
CA VAL A 37 -3.11 9.75 3.65
C VAL A 37 -2.20 10.62 2.78
N LYS A 38 -2.79 11.55 2.02
CA LYS A 38 -2.03 12.55 1.26
C LYS A 38 -1.20 13.45 2.18
N SER A 39 -1.74 13.86 3.32
CA SER A 39 -1.04 14.70 4.30
C SER A 39 0.19 13.99 4.87
N ILE A 40 0.03 12.76 5.38
CA ILE A 40 1.13 11.99 5.98
C ILE A 40 2.23 11.63 4.96
N VAL A 41 1.88 11.39 3.69
CA VAL A 41 2.88 11.17 2.63
C VAL A 41 3.66 12.46 2.36
N ARG A 42 3.00 13.62 2.32
CA ARG A 42 3.67 14.92 2.14
C ARG A 42 4.57 15.28 3.33
N ALA A 43 4.14 14.95 4.55
CA ALA A 43 4.92 15.11 5.78
C ALA A 43 6.09 14.10 5.88
N LYS A 44 6.21 13.15 4.95
CA LYS A 44 7.20 12.05 4.96
C LYS A 44 7.05 11.10 6.14
N GLU A 45 5.86 11.04 6.73
CA GLU A 45 5.49 10.08 7.78
C GLU A 45 5.03 8.74 7.19
N ALA A 46 4.65 8.73 5.91
CA ALA A 46 4.37 7.53 5.14
C ALA A 46 5.17 7.51 3.83
N SER A 47 5.49 6.30 3.36
CA SER A 47 6.14 6.05 2.08
C SER A 47 5.11 5.64 1.03
N PHE A 48 5.21 6.23 -0.17
CA PHE A 48 4.35 5.92 -1.30
C PHE A 48 5.14 5.18 -2.39
N TYR A 49 4.70 3.98 -2.76
CA TYR A 49 5.39 3.12 -3.71
C TYR A 49 4.55 2.82 -4.95
N LEU A 50 5.24 2.74 -6.09
CA LEU A 50 4.76 2.08 -7.31
C LEU A 50 5.59 0.81 -7.53
N LEU A 51 4.91 -0.33 -7.59
CA LEU A 51 5.48 -1.62 -7.90
C LEU A 51 5.08 -2.04 -9.32
N THR A 52 6.07 -2.34 -10.16
CA THR A 52 5.86 -2.77 -11.55
C THR A 52 6.56 -4.08 -11.88
N GLY A 53 5.96 -4.85 -12.79
CA GLY A 53 6.48 -6.11 -13.30
C GLY A 53 5.58 -6.71 -14.38
N LYS A 54 5.92 -7.89 -14.90
CA LYS A 54 5.07 -8.60 -15.86
C LYS A 54 3.73 -8.92 -15.20
N GLY A 55 2.64 -8.33 -15.70
CA GLY A 55 1.29 -8.47 -15.13
C GLY A 55 1.04 -7.67 -13.84
N ILE A 56 2.06 -7.00 -13.28
CA ILE A 56 2.00 -6.31 -11.98
C ILE A 56 2.07 -4.80 -12.19
N LYS A 57 1.09 -4.08 -11.63
CA LYS A 57 1.13 -2.62 -11.47
C LYS A 57 0.34 -2.26 -10.22
N LEU A 58 1.04 -2.01 -9.12
CA LEU A 58 0.43 -1.71 -7.83
C LEU A 58 0.93 -0.38 -7.31
N TRP A 59 0.01 0.40 -6.77
CA TRP A 59 0.31 1.57 -5.95
C TRP A 59 -0.04 1.21 -4.51
N PHE A 60 0.85 1.51 -3.59
CA PHE A 60 0.54 1.34 -2.18
C PHE A 60 1.27 2.34 -1.30
N ILE A 61 0.62 2.70 -0.20
CA ILE A 61 1.14 3.61 0.81
C ILE A 61 1.31 2.84 2.10
N SER A 62 2.44 3.05 2.76
CA SER A 62 2.80 2.33 3.97
C SER A 62 3.51 3.22 4.97
N ARG A 63 3.38 2.89 6.25
CA ARG A 63 4.12 3.53 7.36
C ARG A 63 4.58 2.47 8.35
N VAL A 64 5.40 2.88 9.31
CA VAL A 64 5.67 2.06 10.49
C VAL A 64 4.64 2.42 11.56
N GLN A 65 4.00 1.41 12.15
CA GLN A 65 3.03 1.58 13.23
C GLN A 65 3.25 0.47 14.25
N ASP A 66 3.49 0.84 15.51
CA ASP A 66 3.77 -0.10 16.61
C ASP A 66 4.89 -1.10 16.29
N GLY A 67 5.94 -0.62 15.60
CA GLY A 67 7.07 -1.44 15.15
C GLY A 67 6.76 -2.39 13.99
N ARG A 68 5.55 -2.34 13.42
CA ARG A 68 5.12 -3.17 12.28
C ARG A 68 5.06 -2.36 11.00
N TYR A 69 5.26 -3.04 9.87
CA TYR A 69 5.08 -2.43 8.57
C TYR A 69 3.60 -2.42 8.20
N HIS A 70 2.99 -1.24 8.21
CA HIS A 70 1.56 -1.09 7.96
C HIS A 70 1.31 -0.58 6.54
N ILE A 71 0.61 -1.36 5.72
CA ILE A 71 0.10 -0.94 4.41
C ILE A 71 -1.28 -0.31 4.63
N ILE A 72 -1.35 1.00 4.43
CA ILE A 72 -2.54 1.84 4.71
C ILE A 72 -3.55 1.77 3.57
N ALA A 73 -3.03 1.81 2.33
CA ALA A 73 -3.85 1.85 1.13
C ALA A 73 -3.09 1.14 0.00
N MET A 74 -3.81 0.37 -0.82
CA MET A 74 -3.25 -0.28 -1.99
C MET A 74 -4.30 -0.45 -3.08
N THR A 75 -3.86 -0.31 -4.33
CA THR A 75 -4.68 -0.50 -5.53
C THR A 75 -3.83 -0.93 -6.72
N GLY A 76 -4.48 -1.33 -7.79
CA GLY A 76 -3.87 -1.83 -9.02
C GLY A 76 -4.12 -3.32 -9.20
N ARG A 77 -3.19 -3.98 -9.90
CA ARG A 77 -3.29 -5.38 -10.32
C ARG A 77 -2.02 -6.17 -10.07
N GLY A 78 -2.17 -7.48 -9.92
CA GLY A 78 -1.07 -8.42 -9.73
C GLY A 78 -0.63 -8.59 -8.27
N LEU A 79 -1.53 -8.35 -7.30
CA LEU A 79 -1.19 -8.51 -5.88
C LEU A 79 -0.87 -9.97 -5.53
N GLY A 80 -1.58 -10.93 -6.12
CA GLY A 80 -1.30 -12.34 -5.88
C GLY A 80 0.13 -12.71 -6.24
N GLU A 81 0.65 -12.20 -7.35
CA GLU A 81 2.03 -12.42 -7.76
C GLU A 81 3.03 -11.54 -7.00
N ALA A 82 2.63 -10.34 -6.59
CA ALA A 82 3.52 -9.37 -5.94
C ALA A 82 3.67 -9.57 -4.42
N ALA A 83 2.70 -10.22 -3.75
CA ALA A 83 2.63 -10.25 -2.29
C ALA A 83 3.84 -10.91 -1.63
N SER A 84 4.31 -12.06 -2.14
CA SER A 84 5.51 -12.73 -1.62
C SER A 84 6.73 -11.81 -1.66
N HIS A 85 6.94 -11.11 -2.77
CA HIS A 85 8.05 -10.19 -2.90
C HIS A 85 7.95 -8.95 -1.99
N ILE A 86 6.73 -8.45 -1.72
CA ILE A 86 6.53 -7.38 -0.73
C ILE A 86 6.92 -7.90 0.65
N ILE A 87 6.48 -9.12 1.01
CA ILE A 87 6.78 -9.77 2.29
C ILE A 87 8.30 -9.95 2.46
N ASP A 88 8.96 -10.54 1.47
CA ASP A 88 10.41 -10.76 1.49
C ASP A 88 11.19 -9.45 1.66
N ARG A 89 10.76 -8.40 0.94
CA ARG A 89 11.42 -7.10 1.00
C ARG A 89 11.24 -6.44 2.36
N VAL A 90 10.05 -6.54 2.95
CA VAL A 90 9.76 -5.98 4.28
C VAL A 90 10.50 -6.76 5.37
N ALA A 91 10.55 -8.09 5.27
CA ALA A 91 11.34 -8.94 6.17
C ALA A 91 12.84 -8.62 6.08
N ALA A 92 13.38 -8.43 4.88
CA ALA A 92 14.78 -8.02 4.67
C ALA A 92 15.12 -6.64 5.25
N CYS A 93 14.11 -5.77 5.45
CA CYS A 93 14.27 -4.50 6.15
C CYS A 93 14.20 -4.65 7.69
N GLY A 94 14.02 -5.86 8.21
CA GLY A 94 14.01 -6.16 9.65
C GLY A 94 12.63 -6.06 10.32
N TYR A 95 11.55 -5.87 9.57
CA TYR A 95 10.21 -5.81 10.15
C TYR A 95 9.68 -7.23 10.43
N GLY A 96 9.26 -7.47 11.68
CA GLY A 96 8.75 -8.78 12.11
C GLY A 96 7.30 -9.09 11.70
N ALA A 97 6.54 -8.09 11.26
CA ALA A 97 5.16 -8.29 10.83
C ALA A 97 4.68 -7.22 9.85
N ILE A 98 3.70 -7.60 9.01
CA ILE A 98 2.97 -6.71 8.11
C ILE A 98 1.51 -6.66 8.55
N THR A 99 0.97 -5.46 8.67
CA THR A 99 -0.47 -5.24 8.79
C THR A 99 -0.99 -4.54 7.55
N TYR A 100 -2.25 -4.78 7.19
CA TYR A 100 -2.82 -4.34 5.93
C TYR A 100 -4.25 -3.87 6.13
N HIS A 101 -4.53 -2.62 5.74
CA HIS A 101 -5.87 -2.03 5.78
C HIS A 101 -6.55 -2.10 4.41
N THR A 102 -7.84 -2.41 4.38
CA THR A 102 -8.63 -2.48 3.13
C THR A 102 -10.13 -2.57 3.36
N TYR A 103 -10.89 -1.86 2.52
CA TYR A 103 -12.35 -1.95 2.45
C TYR A 103 -12.84 -3.02 1.44
N ARG A 104 -11.95 -3.53 0.59
CA ARG A 104 -12.31 -4.53 -0.43
C ARG A 104 -12.55 -5.90 0.21
N LYS A 105 -13.82 -6.33 0.26
CA LYS A 105 -14.24 -7.64 0.81
C LYS A 105 -13.47 -8.84 0.22
N GLY A 106 -13.21 -8.82 -1.09
CA GLY A 106 -12.47 -9.90 -1.77
C GLY A 106 -10.99 -9.99 -1.44
N MET A 107 -10.42 -8.96 -0.79
CA MET A 107 -8.99 -8.91 -0.48
C MET A 107 -8.59 -9.95 0.56
N ARG A 108 -9.49 -10.29 1.49
CA ARG A 108 -9.29 -11.31 2.52
C ARG A 108 -8.77 -12.62 1.93
N ARG A 109 -9.48 -13.17 0.95
CA ARG A 109 -9.12 -14.44 0.30
C ARG A 109 -7.73 -14.42 -0.34
N ILE A 110 -7.27 -13.25 -0.80
CA ILE A 110 -5.93 -13.09 -1.36
C ILE A 110 -4.90 -13.10 -0.23
N LEU A 111 -5.12 -12.27 0.80
CA LEU A 111 -4.21 -12.11 1.94
C LEU A 111 -4.08 -13.39 2.80
N ASP A 112 -5.16 -14.16 2.95
CA ASP A 112 -5.15 -15.42 3.70
C ASP A 112 -4.13 -16.42 3.14
N LYS A 113 -3.91 -16.43 1.80
CA LYS A 113 -2.91 -17.28 1.15
C LYS A 113 -1.47 -16.96 1.56
N PHE A 114 -1.26 -15.76 2.11
CA PHE A 114 0.04 -15.27 2.57
C PHE A 114 0.12 -15.22 4.11
N GLY A 115 -0.82 -15.85 4.81
CA GLY A 115 -0.79 -15.99 6.28
C GLY A 115 -1.31 -14.77 7.05
N PHE A 116 -1.92 -13.79 6.38
CA PHE A 116 -2.64 -12.72 7.08
C PHE A 116 -3.86 -13.30 7.79
N LYS A 117 -4.19 -12.71 8.94
CA LYS A 117 -5.40 -13.01 9.70
C LYS A 117 -6.15 -11.71 9.92
N GLN A 118 -7.47 -11.73 9.79
CA GLN A 118 -8.28 -10.59 10.19
C GLN A 118 -8.15 -10.40 11.70
N VAL A 119 -7.87 -9.17 12.11
CA VAL A 119 -7.89 -8.70 13.49
C VAL A 119 -9.01 -7.69 13.68
#